data_AF-A0A6N7BC15-F1
#
_entry.id   AF-A0A6N7BC15-F1
#
_cell.length_a   1.000
_cell.length_b   1.000
_cell.length_c   1.000
_cell.angle_alpha   90.00
_cell.angle_beta   90.00
_cell.angle_gamma   90.00
#
_symmetry.space_group_name_H-M   'P 1'
#
loop_
_entity.id
_entity.type
_entity.pdbx_description
1 polymer ?
#
loop_
_entity_poly.entity_id
_entity_poly.type
_entity_poly.pdbx_seq_one_letter_code
_entity_poly.pdbx_strand_id
1 'polypeptide(L)'
;MEEISSKIALLKENWSKVYQLSISNDAQWKAHLPYSSQIEINEVMSTLFNLLDRTRAPKGFEPNFHLAKGLALSTITQSITSLQNVAAGSWGHLPNFIASLNQLLACFHNMIVFSDKKQMRESIAELGDKLSQALALVDTAQTEMKIKIEMLEKSEELAEHIETNGDTIEEIKSKVEETLGEIQGNNTETDNILLKIKEQEKEVINLKKMLEDEIGRNKKLNDTIVQQSEQIDEIIKKCVDQQETIAQLLPKGTSAGLAHSFGHRVEMLNRSRVIWMSLFIGSIILLVGVGAWIFSSQPNTAVELWQRVLERLPLTAPLIWLGWFSAVQYGHIIRVQEDYAFKEATSKAFAGYKDHMEHLKSVNDESSKTALDLLSKKTIEILARSPLRIYSKSEDDVSFWRTFLNNNKKKTQTDKDE
;
A
#
# COMPACT_ATOMS: atom_id res chain seq x y z
N MET A 1 114.66 -36.18 -27.30
CA MET A 1 113.77 -35.47 -28.25
C MET A 1 112.70 -36.40 -28.82
N GLU A 2 112.96 -37.71 -28.90
CA GLU A 2 112.03 -38.74 -29.38
C GLU A 2 110.65 -38.71 -28.69
N GLU A 3 110.59 -38.61 -27.36
CA GLU A 3 109.32 -38.58 -26.62
C GLU A 3 108.42 -37.39 -26.99
N ILE A 4 109.00 -36.21 -27.20
CA ILE A 4 108.26 -35.01 -27.62
C ILE A 4 107.83 -35.14 -29.08
N SER A 5 108.70 -35.66 -29.94
CA SER A 5 108.37 -35.91 -31.35
C SER A 5 107.19 -36.89 -31.48
N SER A 6 107.17 -37.95 -30.66
CA SER A 6 106.04 -38.90 -30.60
C SER A 6 104.75 -38.25 -30.13
N LYS A 7 104.77 -37.49 -29.02
CA LYS A 7 103.57 -36.79 -28.54
C LYS A 7 103.08 -35.72 -29.51
N ILE A 8 103.96 -35.10 -30.28
CA ILE A 8 103.57 -34.09 -31.26
C ILE A 8 103.00 -34.71 -32.53
N ALA A 9 103.49 -35.87 -32.96
CA ALA A 9 102.82 -36.64 -34.00
C ALA A 9 101.36 -36.94 -33.60
N LEU A 10 101.15 -37.29 -32.33
CA LEU A 10 99.82 -37.52 -31.77
C LEU A 10 99.00 -36.23 -31.65
N LEU A 11 99.60 -35.10 -31.29
CA LEU A 11 98.93 -33.79 -31.29
C LEU A 11 98.51 -33.37 -32.72
N LYS A 12 99.35 -33.61 -33.72
CA LYS A 12 99.07 -33.33 -35.14
C LYS A 12 97.90 -34.16 -35.67
N GLU A 13 97.85 -35.44 -35.30
CA GLU A 13 96.74 -36.32 -35.67
C GLU A 13 95.42 -35.86 -35.04
N ASN A 14 95.42 -35.55 -33.73
CA ASN A 14 94.22 -35.09 -33.04
C ASN A 14 93.76 -33.71 -33.54
N TRP A 15 94.69 -32.80 -33.82
CA TRP A 15 94.38 -31.51 -34.43
C TRP A 15 93.75 -31.67 -35.82
N SER A 16 94.28 -32.56 -36.66
CA SER A 16 93.71 -32.81 -37.99
C SER A 16 92.26 -33.30 -37.91
N LYS A 17 91.95 -34.18 -36.95
CA LYS A 17 90.57 -34.66 -36.70
C LYS A 17 89.65 -33.52 -36.25
N VAL A 18 90.08 -32.72 -35.27
CA VAL A 18 89.30 -31.57 -34.76
C VAL A 18 89.13 -30.50 -35.83
N TYR A 19 90.13 -30.25 -36.66
CA TYR A 19 90.06 -29.28 -37.75
C TYR A 19 89.01 -29.70 -38.80
N GLN A 20 88.99 -30.96 -39.21
CA GLN A 20 87.95 -31.48 -40.13
C GLN A 20 86.54 -31.44 -39.50
N LEU A 21 86.43 -31.72 -38.20
CA LEU A 21 85.17 -31.58 -37.45
C LEU A 21 84.73 -30.11 -37.31
N SER A 22 85.69 -29.18 -37.23
CA SER A 22 85.39 -27.75 -37.14
C SER A 22 84.87 -27.19 -38.47
N ILE A 23 85.44 -27.62 -39.60
CA ILE A 23 84.97 -27.23 -40.94
C ILE A 23 83.54 -27.74 -41.20
N SER A 24 83.23 -28.97 -40.73
CA SER A 24 81.89 -29.55 -40.91
C SER A 24 80.84 -28.99 -39.96
N ASN A 25 81.23 -28.45 -38.79
CA ASN A 25 80.34 -27.92 -37.77
C ASN A 25 80.66 -26.45 -37.41
N ASP A 26 80.61 -25.57 -38.41
CA ASP A 26 80.94 -24.14 -38.27
C ASP A 26 80.08 -23.43 -37.20
N ALA A 27 78.83 -23.84 -37.00
CA ALA A 27 77.95 -23.28 -35.98
C ALA A 27 78.43 -23.57 -34.54
N GLN A 28 78.94 -24.78 -34.27
CA GLN A 28 79.46 -25.18 -32.96
C GLN A 28 80.83 -24.56 -32.69
N TRP A 29 81.65 -24.40 -33.73
CA TRP A 29 82.90 -23.64 -33.66
C TRP A 29 82.61 -22.18 -33.30
N LYS A 30 81.72 -21.50 -34.04
CA LYS A 30 81.35 -20.10 -33.78
C LYS A 30 80.67 -19.87 -32.44
N ALA A 31 79.96 -20.86 -31.91
CA ALA A 31 79.37 -20.78 -30.58
C ALA A 31 80.41 -20.66 -29.46
N HIS A 32 81.59 -21.25 -29.64
CA HIS A 32 82.67 -21.26 -28.63
C HIS A 32 83.84 -20.32 -28.99
N LEU A 33 84.04 -20.04 -30.28
CA LEU A 33 85.07 -19.17 -30.84
C LEU A 33 84.52 -18.38 -32.05
N PRO A 34 83.74 -17.31 -31.81
CA PRO A 34 83.05 -16.59 -32.86
C PRO A 34 83.95 -15.78 -33.80
N TYR A 35 85.17 -15.41 -33.38
CA TYR A 35 86.01 -14.44 -34.11
C TYR A 35 87.41 -14.94 -34.50
N SER A 36 87.77 -16.19 -34.21
CA SER A 36 88.99 -16.81 -34.75
C SER A 36 88.62 -17.77 -35.87
N SER A 37 89.18 -17.55 -37.06
CA SER A 37 88.88 -18.45 -38.16
C SER A 37 89.55 -19.81 -37.92
N GLN A 38 88.88 -20.88 -38.31
CA GLN A 38 89.45 -22.24 -38.27
C GLN A 38 90.79 -22.26 -39.03
N ILE A 39 90.88 -21.45 -40.09
CA ILE A 39 92.05 -21.24 -40.94
C ILE A 39 93.19 -20.58 -40.15
N GLU A 40 92.93 -19.47 -39.44
CA GLU A 40 93.95 -18.78 -38.60
C GLU A 40 94.54 -19.71 -37.53
N ILE A 41 93.71 -20.47 -36.82
CA ILE A 41 94.20 -21.38 -35.78
C ILE A 41 94.99 -22.54 -36.40
N ASN A 42 94.59 -23.00 -37.59
CA ASN A 42 95.34 -23.99 -38.33
C ASN A 42 96.70 -23.45 -38.82
N GLU A 43 96.78 -22.17 -39.19
CA GLU A 43 98.06 -21.51 -39.51
C GLU A 43 98.97 -21.42 -38.28
N VAL A 44 98.44 -21.06 -37.11
CA VAL A 44 99.18 -21.06 -35.84
C VAL A 44 99.71 -22.46 -35.51
N MET A 45 98.87 -23.48 -35.67
CA MET A 45 99.26 -24.88 -35.44
C MET A 45 100.32 -25.36 -36.44
N SER A 46 100.21 -24.98 -37.71
CA SER A 46 101.23 -25.28 -38.72
C SER A 46 102.57 -24.62 -38.40
N THR A 47 102.53 -23.39 -37.88
CA THR A 47 103.70 -22.63 -37.43
C THR A 47 104.36 -23.31 -36.24
N LEU A 48 103.57 -23.75 -35.25
CA LEU A 48 104.04 -24.52 -34.10
C LEU A 48 104.72 -25.84 -34.51
N PHE A 49 104.15 -26.59 -35.45
CA PHE A 49 104.77 -27.83 -35.92
C PHE A 49 106.08 -27.59 -36.67
N ASN A 50 106.14 -26.57 -37.54
CA ASN A 50 107.36 -26.20 -38.25
C ASN A 50 108.47 -25.71 -37.29
N LEU A 51 108.08 -24.98 -36.25
CA LEU A 51 109.01 -24.53 -35.20
C LEU A 51 109.65 -25.71 -34.48
N LEU A 52 108.86 -26.73 -34.16
CA LEU A 52 109.38 -27.93 -33.52
C LEU A 52 110.33 -28.72 -34.45
N ASP A 53 109.98 -28.92 -35.71
CA ASP A 53 110.82 -29.70 -36.65
C ASP A 53 112.24 -29.12 -36.78
N ARG A 54 112.40 -27.82 -36.49
CA ARG A 54 113.68 -27.12 -36.48
C ARG A 54 114.43 -27.21 -35.15
N THR A 55 113.79 -27.62 -34.06
CA THR A 55 114.45 -27.76 -32.75
C THR A 55 115.40 -28.95 -32.72
N ARG A 56 116.63 -28.72 -32.28
CA ARG A 56 117.64 -29.76 -32.04
C ARG A 56 118.13 -29.69 -30.61
N ALA A 57 118.47 -30.84 -30.02
CA ALA A 57 119.03 -30.85 -28.68
C ALA A 57 120.40 -30.15 -28.68
N PRO A 58 120.66 -29.21 -27.75
CA PRO A 58 121.95 -28.55 -27.66
C PRO A 58 123.06 -29.55 -27.32
N LYS A 59 124.29 -29.26 -27.77
CA LYS A 59 125.48 -30.04 -27.40
C LYS A 59 125.89 -29.67 -25.97
N GLY A 60 125.39 -30.41 -24.98
CA GLY A 60 125.68 -30.20 -23.55
C GLY A 60 124.41 -30.15 -22.69
N PHE A 61 124.57 -29.95 -21.38
CA PHE A 61 123.43 -29.80 -20.47
C PHE A 61 123.03 -28.33 -20.37
N GLU A 62 121.89 -27.96 -20.98
CA GLU A 62 121.29 -26.64 -20.84
C GLU A 62 120.00 -26.72 -19.99
N PRO A 63 120.01 -26.26 -18.72
CA PRO A 63 118.89 -26.41 -17.80
C PRO A 63 117.58 -25.79 -18.32
N ASN A 64 117.66 -24.61 -18.94
CA ASN A 64 116.50 -23.87 -19.44
C ASN A 64 115.82 -24.59 -20.62
N PHE A 65 116.62 -25.19 -21.51
CA PHE A 65 116.09 -26.03 -22.58
C PHE A 65 115.35 -27.24 -22.00
N HIS A 66 115.93 -27.91 -21.00
CA HIS A 66 115.31 -29.09 -20.37
C HIS A 66 114.04 -28.76 -19.58
N LEU A 67 113.97 -27.60 -18.92
CA LEU A 67 112.75 -27.13 -18.25
C LEU A 67 111.65 -26.76 -19.24
N ALA A 68 111.97 -25.99 -20.28
CA ALA A 68 111.03 -25.65 -21.35
C ALA A 68 110.54 -26.92 -22.06
N LYS A 69 111.43 -27.90 -22.26
CA LYS A 69 111.10 -29.23 -22.78
C LYS A 69 110.11 -29.98 -21.88
N GLY A 70 110.32 -29.95 -20.56
CA GLY A 70 109.41 -30.59 -19.60
C GLY A 70 108.03 -29.95 -19.57
N LEU A 71 107.99 -28.61 -19.54
CA LEU A 71 106.74 -27.84 -19.61
C LEU A 71 106.00 -28.05 -20.93
N ALA A 72 106.73 -28.04 -22.06
CA ALA A 72 106.16 -28.37 -23.36
C ALA A 72 105.51 -29.76 -23.34
N LEU A 73 106.19 -30.77 -22.78
CA LEU A 73 105.64 -32.12 -22.69
C LEU A 73 104.33 -32.18 -21.87
N SER A 74 104.25 -31.46 -20.74
CA SER A 74 103.03 -31.39 -19.95
C SER A 74 101.90 -30.67 -20.69
N THR A 75 102.21 -29.52 -21.30
CA THR A 75 101.21 -28.72 -22.02
C THR A 75 100.72 -29.46 -23.26
N ILE A 76 101.59 -30.13 -24.03
CA ILE A 76 101.19 -30.98 -25.18
C ILE A 76 100.21 -32.06 -24.73
N THR A 77 100.46 -32.68 -23.58
CA THR A 77 99.59 -33.73 -23.03
C THR A 77 98.22 -33.16 -22.67
N GLN A 78 98.17 -31.97 -22.05
CA GLN A 78 96.92 -31.28 -21.76
C GLN A 78 96.17 -30.87 -23.04
N SER A 79 96.88 -30.36 -24.05
CA SER A 79 96.31 -29.99 -25.34
C SER A 79 95.70 -31.19 -26.07
N ILE A 80 96.38 -32.35 -26.04
CA ILE A 80 95.86 -33.60 -26.59
C ILE A 80 94.55 -33.98 -25.89
N THR A 81 94.50 -33.96 -24.56
CA THR A 81 93.28 -34.30 -23.81
C THR A 81 92.13 -33.36 -24.16
N SER A 82 92.41 -32.05 -24.24
CA SER A 82 91.41 -31.06 -24.65
C SER A 82 90.89 -31.35 -26.07
N LEU A 83 91.78 -31.63 -27.02
CA LEU A 83 91.38 -31.97 -28.41
C LEU A 83 90.59 -33.28 -28.49
N GLN A 84 90.91 -34.29 -27.69
CA GLN A 84 90.15 -35.54 -27.63
C GLN A 84 88.73 -35.30 -27.12
N ASN A 85 88.56 -34.44 -26.11
CA ASN A 85 87.24 -34.07 -25.60
C ASN A 85 86.44 -33.26 -26.64
N VAL A 86 87.09 -32.37 -27.39
CA VAL A 86 86.45 -31.68 -28.51
C VAL A 86 86.05 -32.65 -29.62
N ALA A 87 86.91 -33.61 -29.98
CA ALA A 87 86.60 -34.63 -30.96
C ALA A 87 85.43 -35.55 -30.53
N ALA A 88 85.21 -35.70 -29.22
CA ALA A 88 84.09 -36.43 -28.64
C ALA A 88 82.78 -35.60 -28.56
N GLY A 89 82.79 -34.34 -29.00
CA GLY A 89 81.60 -33.46 -29.06
C GLY A 89 81.51 -32.40 -27.96
N SER A 90 82.43 -32.39 -26.99
CA SER A 90 82.46 -31.41 -25.90
C SER A 90 83.24 -30.16 -26.29
N TRP A 91 82.63 -29.29 -27.11
CA TRP A 91 83.24 -28.06 -27.64
C TRP A 91 83.63 -27.02 -26.56
N GLY A 92 83.11 -27.13 -25.33
CA GLY A 92 83.49 -26.28 -24.19
C GLY A 92 84.95 -26.40 -23.74
N HIS A 93 85.69 -27.42 -24.19
CA HIS A 93 87.14 -27.54 -23.93
C HIS A 93 88.02 -26.83 -24.96
N LEU A 94 87.43 -26.27 -26.00
CA LEU A 94 88.13 -25.57 -27.07
C LEU A 94 88.87 -24.30 -26.59
N PRO A 95 88.31 -23.47 -25.67
CA PRO A 95 89.05 -22.33 -25.10
C PRO A 95 90.29 -22.77 -24.29
N ASN A 96 90.20 -23.87 -23.55
CA ASN A 96 91.34 -24.42 -22.80
C ASN A 96 92.45 -24.90 -23.72
N PHE A 97 92.09 -25.50 -24.86
CA PHE A 97 93.06 -25.83 -25.90
C PHE A 97 93.76 -24.56 -26.43
N ILE A 98 93.03 -23.49 -26.73
CA ILE A 98 93.63 -22.24 -27.22
C ILE A 98 94.55 -21.58 -26.19
N ALA A 99 94.14 -21.54 -24.92
CA ALA A 99 95.01 -21.05 -23.85
C ALA A 99 96.32 -21.86 -23.78
N SER A 100 96.24 -23.17 -23.97
CA SER A 100 97.42 -24.04 -24.03
C SER A 100 98.32 -23.77 -25.26
N LEU A 101 97.77 -23.29 -26.38
CA LEU A 101 98.56 -22.92 -27.57
C LEU A 101 99.50 -21.76 -27.30
N ASN A 102 99.06 -20.73 -26.58
CA ASN A 102 99.91 -19.60 -26.20
C ASN A 102 101.08 -20.06 -25.32
N GLN A 103 100.81 -20.97 -24.38
CA GLN A 103 101.83 -21.54 -23.51
C GLN A 103 102.80 -22.44 -24.28
N LEU A 104 102.31 -23.23 -25.26
CA LEU A 104 103.15 -24.04 -26.14
C LEU A 104 104.07 -23.18 -27.00
N LEU A 105 103.52 -22.10 -27.58
CA LEU A 105 104.28 -21.19 -28.42
C LEU A 105 105.43 -20.54 -27.64
N ALA A 106 105.19 -20.11 -26.41
CA ALA A 106 106.23 -19.60 -25.51
C ALA A 106 107.28 -20.67 -25.14
N CYS A 107 106.86 -21.91 -24.87
CA CYS A 107 107.78 -23.00 -24.53
C CYS A 107 108.67 -23.39 -25.71
N PHE A 108 108.11 -23.49 -26.92
CA PHE A 108 108.88 -23.80 -28.12
C PHE A 108 109.80 -22.66 -28.53
N HIS A 109 109.37 -21.40 -28.36
CA HIS A 109 110.23 -20.25 -28.54
C HIS A 109 111.48 -20.35 -27.64
N ASN A 110 111.28 -20.62 -26.34
CA ASN A 110 112.38 -20.84 -25.41
C ASN A 110 113.26 -22.03 -25.83
N MET A 111 112.68 -23.15 -26.27
CA MET A 111 113.48 -24.29 -26.75
C MET A 111 114.32 -23.96 -28.00
N ILE A 112 113.83 -23.12 -28.92
CA ILE A 112 114.56 -22.72 -30.12
C ILE A 112 115.70 -21.74 -29.79
N VAL A 113 115.45 -20.78 -28.91
CA VAL A 113 116.47 -19.82 -28.44
C VAL A 113 117.71 -20.54 -27.90
N PHE A 114 117.50 -21.69 -27.25
CA PHE A 114 118.54 -22.54 -26.67
C PHE A 114 118.99 -23.71 -27.58
N SER A 115 118.53 -23.76 -28.84
CA SER A 115 118.82 -24.83 -29.82
C SER A 115 119.78 -24.34 -30.92
N ASP A 116 121.08 -24.41 -30.63
CA ASP A 116 122.24 -24.16 -31.51
C ASP A 116 122.49 -22.71 -31.98
N LYS A 117 123.75 -22.26 -31.91
CA LYS A 117 124.16 -20.84 -31.96
C LYS A 117 124.04 -20.17 -33.34
N LYS A 118 123.78 -20.92 -34.43
CA LYS A 118 123.86 -20.40 -35.81
C LYS A 118 122.50 -20.01 -36.43
N GLN A 119 121.38 -20.45 -35.87
CA GLN A 119 120.01 -20.23 -36.40
C GLN A 119 119.23 -19.16 -35.60
N MET A 120 119.94 -18.38 -34.78
CA MET A 120 119.37 -17.54 -33.73
C MET A 120 118.89 -16.16 -34.21
N ARG A 121 119.33 -15.62 -35.36
CA ARG A 121 119.05 -14.20 -35.69
C ARG A 121 117.90 -13.94 -36.66
N GLU A 122 117.66 -14.81 -37.64
CA GLU A 122 116.58 -14.58 -38.63
C GLU A 122 115.22 -15.11 -38.15
N SER A 123 115.17 -16.28 -37.51
CA SER A 123 113.91 -16.90 -37.09
C SER A 123 113.33 -16.32 -35.78
N ILE A 124 114.04 -15.46 -35.05
CA ILE A 124 113.53 -14.83 -33.81
C ILE A 124 112.72 -13.56 -34.12
N ALA A 125 113.11 -12.78 -35.14
CA ALA A 125 112.46 -11.51 -35.46
C ALA A 125 111.10 -11.71 -36.14
N GLU A 126 111.02 -12.55 -37.18
CA GLU A 126 109.77 -12.82 -37.90
C GLU A 126 108.71 -13.49 -37.00
N LEU A 127 109.16 -14.27 -36.01
CA LEU A 127 108.30 -14.98 -35.08
C LEU A 127 107.80 -14.09 -33.94
N GLY A 128 108.63 -13.15 -33.47
CA GLY A 128 108.24 -12.17 -32.46
C GLY A 128 107.07 -11.32 -32.92
N ASP A 129 107.06 -10.91 -34.19
CA ASP A 129 105.95 -10.14 -34.78
C ASP A 129 104.66 -10.97 -34.88
N LYS A 130 104.74 -12.22 -35.35
CA LYS A 130 103.57 -13.12 -35.44
C LYS A 130 103.00 -13.45 -34.05
N LEU A 131 103.86 -13.59 -33.04
CA LEU A 131 103.47 -13.84 -31.65
C LEU A 131 102.80 -12.63 -31.01
N SER A 132 103.33 -11.44 -31.26
CA SER A 132 102.75 -10.18 -30.80
C SER A 132 101.37 -9.94 -31.40
N GLN A 133 101.20 -10.20 -32.70
CA GLN A 133 99.89 -10.16 -33.36
C GLN A 133 98.91 -11.16 -32.76
N ALA A 134 99.34 -12.41 -32.53
CA ALA A 134 98.50 -13.43 -31.91
C ALA A 134 98.07 -13.03 -30.49
N LEU A 135 98.97 -12.47 -29.67
CA LEU A 135 98.64 -12.03 -28.31
C LEU A 135 97.62 -10.89 -28.30
N ALA A 136 97.78 -9.91 -29.20
CA ALA A 136 96.86 -8.78 -29.31
C ALA A 136 95.45 -9.23 -29.72
N LEU A 137 95.34 -10.21 -30.62
CA LEU A 137 94.05 -10.79 -31.01
C LEU A 137 93.37 -11.53 -29.85
N VAL A 138 94.14 -12.24 -29.02
CA VAL A 138 93.58 -12.94 -27.83
C VAL A 138 93.11 -11.95 -26.76
N ASP A 139 93.86 -10.89 -26.49
CA ASP A 139 93.46 -9.88 -25.50
C ASP A 139 92.19 -9.12 -25.94
N THR A 140 92.10 -8.80 -27.23
CA THR A 140 90.88 -8.21 -27.82
C THR A 140 89.68 -9.15 -27.67
N ALA A 141 89.85 -10.44 -27.95
CA ALA A 141 88.79 -11.43 -27.75
C ALA A 141 88.35 -11.58 -26.28
N GLN A 142 89.29 -11.42 -25.33
CA GLN A 142 88.99 -11.52 -23.90
C GLN A 142 88.18 -10.31 -23.39
N THR A 143 88.48 -9.10 -23.86
CA THR A 143 87.73 -7.89 -23.47
C THR A 143 86.30 -7.88 -24.01
N GLU A 144 86.09 -8.32 -25.26
CA GLU A 144 84.75 -8.47 -25.84
C GLU A 144 83.92 -9.54 -25.11
N MET A 145 84.55 -10.63 -24.65
CA MET A 145 83.86 -11.68 -23.89
C MET A 145 83.35 -11.19 -22.54
N LYS A 146 84.11 -10.31 -21.87
CA LYS A 146 83.67 -9.69 -20.61
C LYS A 146 82.42 -8.81 -20.80
N ILE A 147 82.39 -8.00 -21.86
CA ILE A 147 81.23 -7.13 -22.17
C ILE A 147 79.97 -7.96 -22.45
N LYS A 148 80.10 -9.09 -23.15
CA LYS A 148 78.96 -9.98 -23.42
C LYS A 148 78.45 -10.72 -22.18
N ILE A 149 79.31 -11.04 -21.22
CA ILE A 149 78.89 -11.63 -19.93
C ILE A 149 78.01 -10.64 -19.15
N GLU A 150 78.41 -9.37 -19.06
CA GLU A 150 77.59 -8.32 -18.42
C GLU A 150 76.24 -8.11 -19.14
N MET A 151 76.20 -8.25 -20.47
CA MET A 151 74.95 -8.20 -21.24
C MET A 151 74.04 -9.42 -20.97
N LEU A 152 74.61 -10.61 -20.74
CA LEU A 152 73.85 -11.81 -20.42
C LEU A 152 73.24 -11.74 -19.01
N GLU A 153 73.98 -11.25 -18.01
CA GLU A 153 73.43 -11.04 -16.66
C GLU A 153 72.22 -10.07 -16.69
N LYS A 154 72.34 -8.94 -17.41
CA LYS A 154 71.20 -8.02 -17.60
C LYS A 154 70.02 -8.66 -18.33
N SER A 155 70.29 -9.54 -19.28
CA SER A 155 69.24 -10.26 -20.02
C SER A 155 68.51 -11.26 -19.13
N GLU A 156 69.20 -11.87 -18.16
CA GLU A 156 68.64 -12.82 -17.21
C GLU A 156 67.73 -12.11 -16.20
N GLU A 157 68.17 -10.97 -15.65
CA GLU A 157 67.34 -10.11 -14.78
C GLU A 157 66.08 -9.60 -15.49
N LEU A 158 66.20 -9.23 -16.78
CA LEU A 158 65.05 -8.85 -17.61
C LEU A 158 64.10 -10.03 -17.83
N ALA A 159 64.60 -11.26 -18.00
CA ALA A 159 63.76 -12.44 -18.18
C ALA A 159 62.94 -12.75 -16.91
N GLU A 160 63.56 -12.65 -15.73
CA GLU A 160 62.90 -12.84 -14.44
C GLU A 160 61.81 -11.76 -14.19
N HIS A 161 62.08 -10.51 -14.58
CA HIS A 161 61.08 -9.44 -14.56
C HIS A 161 59.92 -9.66 -15.54
N ILE A 162 60.16 -10.29 -16.70
CA ILE A 162 59.10 -10.62 -17.65
C ILE A 162 58.22 -11.75 -17.10
N GLU A 163 58.81 -12.76 -16.46
CA GLU A 163 58.06 -13.87 -15.85
C GLU A 163 57.17 -13.38 -14.71
N THR A 164 57.72 -12.60 -13.78
CA THR A 164 56.95 -11.98 -12.68
C THR A 164 55.83 -11.04 -13.18
N ASN A 165 56.09 -10.27 -14.24
CA ASN A 165 55.04 -9.46 -14.87
C ASN A 165 53.97 -10.33 -15.55
N GLY A 166 54.35 -11.47 -16.15
CA GLY A 166 53.42 -12.45 -16.71
C GLY A 166 52.44 -12.98 -15.65
N ASP A 167 52.96 -13.37 -14.49
CA ASP A 167 52.15 -13.87 -13.37
C ASP A 167 51.17 -12.79 -12.85
N THR A 168 51.63 -11.56 -12.69
CA THR A 168 50.76 -10.45 -12.23
C THR A 168 49.66 -10.11 -13.24
N ILE A 169 49.94 -10.22 -14.54
CA ILE A 169 48.93 -10.03 -15.60
C ILE A 169 47.87 -11.13 -15.52
N GLU A 170 48.25 -12.38 -15.26
CA GLU A 170 47.31 -13.48 -15.14
C GLU A 170 46.42 -13.35 -13.90
N GLU A 171 46.97 -12.87 -12.77
CA GLU A 171 46.19 -12.54 -11.57
C GLU A 171 45.20 -11.38 -11.82
N ILE A 172 45.64 -10.31 -12.50
CA ILE A 172 44.77 -9.18 -12.86
C ILE A 172 43.66 -9.66 -13.79
N LYS A 173 43.95 -10.50 -14.78
CA LYS A 173 42.96 -11.05 -15.69
C LYS A 173 41.88 -11.83 -14.94
N SER A 174 42.26 -12.68 -14.00
CA SER A 174 41.31 -13.42 -13.17
C SER A 174 40.40 -12.50 -12.35
N LYS A 175 40.95 -11.45 -11.72
CA LYS A 175 40.16 -10.44 -10.99
C LYS A 175 39.22 -9.65 -11.90
N VAL A 176 39.65 -9.33 -13.12
CA VAL A 176 38.79 -8.66 -14.12
C VAL A 176 37.62 -9.56 -14.54
N GLU A 177 37.86 -10.87 -14.74
CA GLU A 177 36.79 -11.82 -15.07
C GLU A 177 35.79 -11.99 -13.92
N GLU A 178 36.26 -12.04 -12.67
CA GLU A 178 35.41 -12.09 -11.47
C GLU A 178 34.53 -10.83 -11.35
N THR A 179 35.14 -9.65 -11.40
CA THR A 179 34.41 -8.37 -11.33
C THR A 179 33.42 -8.17 -12.48
N LEU A 180 33.75 -8.65 -13.68
CA LEU A 180 32.80 -8.64 -14.82
C LEU A 180 31.58 -9.53 -14.52
N GLY A 181 31.79 -10.70 -13.92
CA GLY A 181 30.74 -11.60 -13.48
C GLY A 181 29.82 -10.96 -12.43
N GLU A 182 30.40 -10.29 -11.43
CA GLU A 182 29.63 -9.54 -10.42
C GLU A 182 28.82 -8.40 -11.04
N ILE A 183 29.40 -7.62 -11.95
CA ILE A 183 28.70 -6.54 -12.66
C ILE A 183 27.53 -7.09 -13.47
N GLN A 184 27.71 -8.20 -14.18
CA GLN A 184 26.63 -8.84 -14.93
C GLN A 184 25.51 -9.33 -14.00
N GLY A 185 25.86 -9.95 -12.86
CA GLY A 185 24.89 -10.34 -11.84
C GLY A 185 24.08 -9.15 -11.33
N ASN A 186 24.75 -8.09 -10.90
CA ASN A 186 24.12 -6.85 -10.42
C ASN A 186 23.24 -6.21 -11.48
N ASN A 187 23.61 -6.28 -12.77
CA ASN A 187 22.81 -5.71 -13.85
C ASN A 187 21.49 -6.49 -14.03
N THR A 188 21.54 -7.83 -13.97
CA THR A 188 20.32 -8.65 -14.02
C THR A 188 19.40 -8.43 -12.80
N GLU A 189 19.98 -8.21 -11.63
CA GLU A 189 19.20 -7.88 -10.43
C GLU A 189 18.57 -6.49 -10.53
N THR A 190 19.30 -5.51 -11.08
CA THR A 190 18.79 -4.16 -11.36
C THR A 190 17.61 -4.20 -12.33
N ASP A 191 17.69 -4.99 -13.41
CA ASP A 191 16.59 -5.18 -14.36
C ASP A 191 15.35 -5.79 -13.69
N ASN A 192 15.54 -6.79 -12.82
CA ASN A 192 14.45 -7.40 -12.06
C ASN A 192 13.79 -6.41 -11.09
N ILE A 193 14.59 -5.56 -10.42
CA ILE A 193 14.07 -4.49 -9.56
C ILE A 193 13.27 -3.48 -10.40
N LEU A 194 13.76 -3.12 -11.59
CA LEU A 194 13.07 -2.20 -12.50
C LEU A 194 11.71 -2.74 -12.96
N LEU A 195 11.61 -4.04 -13.23
CA LEU A 195 10.33 -4.69 -13.53
C LEU A 195 9.37 -4.65 -12.33
N LYS A 196 9.85 -4.92 -11.12
CA LYS A 196 9.03 -4.83 -9.90
C LYS A 196 8.54 -3.41 -9.64
N ILE A 197 9.39 -2.40 -9.84
CA ILE A 197 9.02 -0.98 -9.70
C ILE A 197 7.92 -0.61 -10.69
N LYS A 198 8.05 -1.02 -11.96
CA LYS A 198 7.01 -0.75 -12.98
C LYS A 198 5.67 -1.41 -12.64
N GLU A 199 5.69 -2.59 -12.05
CA GLU A 199 4.46 -3.25 -11.64
C GLU A 199 3.81 -2.55 -10.43
N GLN A 200 4.61 -2.18 -9.43
CA GLN A 200 4.15 -1.38 -8.30
C GLN A 200 3.60 -0.02 -8.73
N GLU A 201 4.20 0.62 -9.74
CA GLU A 201 3.70 1.88 -10.28
C GLU A 201 2.28 1.74 -10.86
N LYS A 202 1.99 0.63 -11.57
CA LYS A 202 0.63 0.34 -12.06
C LYS A 202 -0.36 0.13 -10.92
N GLU A 203 0.05 -0.60 -9.87
CA GLU A 203 -0.79 -0.81 -8.69
C GLU A 203 -1.12 0.52 -8.00
N VAL A 204 -0.13 1.40 -7.83
CA VAL A 204 -0.32 2.74 -7.25
C VAL A 204 -1.27 3.60 -8.09
N ILE A 205 -1.15 3.55 -9.42
CA ILE A 205 -2.08 4.26 -10.32
C ILE A 205 -3.50 3.73 -10.16
N ASN A 206 -3.68 2.41 -10.05
CA ASN A 206 -4.99 1.81 -9.86
C ASN A 206 -5.59 2.17 -8.49
N LEU A 207 -4.79 2.11 -7.42
CA LEU A 207 -5.19 2.53 -6.08
C LEU A 207 -5.59 4.01 -6.05
N LYS A 208 -4.85 4.88 -6.74
CA LYS A 208 -5.19 6.31 -6.85
C LYS A 208 -6.56 6.50 -7.51
N LYS A 209 -6.85 5.76 -8.59
CA LYS A 209 -8.15 5.82 -9.26
C LYS A 209 -9.29 5.34 -8.36
N MET A 210 -9.09 4.25 -7.62
CA MET A 210 -10.06 3.76 -6.63
C MET A 210 -10.31 4.79 -5.51
N LEU A 211 -9.26 5.48 -5.06
CA LEU A 211 -9.37 6.51 -4.05
C LEU A 211 -10.15 7.73 -4.57
N GLU A 212 -9.91 8.17 -5.80
CA GLU A 212 -10.67 9.24 -6.45
C GLU A 212 -12.17 8.88 -6.57
N ASP A 213 -12.49 7.65 -6.95
CA ASP A 213 -13.87 7.16 -7.00
C ASP A 213 -14.53 7.15 -5.61
N GLU A 214 -13.82 6.72 -4.56
CA GLU A 214 -14.36 6.74 -3.19
C GLU A 214 -14.51 8.14 -2.61
N ILE A 215 -13.62 9.07 -2.93
CA ILE A 215 -13.82 10.48 -2.58
C ILE A 215 -15.09 11.01 -3.26
N GLY A 216 -15.30 10.65 -4.54
CA GLY A 216 -16.52 10.99 -5.27
C GLY A 216 -17.79 10.43 -4.63
N ARG A 217 -17.77 9.16 -4.17
CA ARG A 217 -18.89 8.53 -3.45
C ARG A 217 -19.15 9.19 -2.11
N ASN A 218 -18.10 9.44 -1.32
CA ASN A 218 -18.24 10.11 -0.02
C ASN A 218 -18.82 11.52 -0.16
N LYS A 219 -18.43 12.27 -1.19
CA LYS A 219 -19.01 13.59 -1.44
C LYS A 219 -20.51 13.50 -1.74
N LYS A 220 -20.93 12.58 -2.62
CA LYS A 220 -22.36 12.34 -2.91
C LYS A 220 -23.14 11.89 -1.68
N LEU A 221 -22.55 11.03 -0.86
CA LEU A 221 -23.16 10.56 0.39
C LEU A 221 -23.34 11.73 1.37
N ASN A 222 -22.32 12.58 1.51
CA ASN A 222 -22.40 13.78 2.35
C ASN A 222 -23.47 14.75 1.86
N ASP A 223 -23.55 15.01 0.56
CA ASP A 223 -24.60 15.85 -0.03
C ASP A 223 -26.00 15.26 0.24
N THR A 224 -26.14 13.93 0.17
CA THR A 224 -27.40 13.22 0.48
C THR A 224 -27.76 13.34 1.97
N ILE A 225 -26.79 13.20 2.86
CA ILE A 225 -26.99 13.35 4.31
C ILE A 225 -27.44 14.77 4.63
N VAL A 226 -26.82 15.79 4.02
CA VAL A 226 -27.22 17.19 4.20
C VAL A 226 -28.66 17.40 3.74
N GLN A 227 -29.02 16.94 2.53
CA GLN A 227 -30.40 17.04 2.04
C GLN A 227 -31.41 16.33 2.94
N GLN A 228 -31.07 15.14 3.46
CA GLN A 228 -31.93 14.43 4.40
C GLN A 228 -32.08 15.16 5.72
N SER A 229 -31.00 15.77 6.23
CA SER A 229 -31.05 16.56 7.47
C SER A 229 -31.97 17.77 7.33
N GLU A 230 -31.90 18.49 6.21
CA GLU A 230 -32.80 19.61 5.91
C GLU A 230 -34.26 19.17 5.82
N GLN A 231 -34.53 18.02 5.18
CA GLN A 231 -35.89 17.46 5.11
C GLN A 231 -36.42 17.06 6.49
N ILE A 232 -35.58 16.46 7.34
CA ILE A 232 -35.95 16.09 8.71
C ILE A 232 -36.29 17.34 9.52
N ASP A 233 -35.48 18.39 9.44
CA ASP A 233 -35.74 19.66 10.14
C ASP A 233 -37.05 20.31 9.67
N GLU A 234 -37.34 20.26 8.37
CA GLU A 234 -38.61 20.75 7.83
C GLU A 234 -39.81 19.94 8.34
N ILE A 235 -39.68 18.62 8.41
CA ILE A 235 -40.72 17.73 8.94
C ILE A 235 -40.93 18.00 10.44
N ILE A 236 -39.86 18.13 11.23
CA ILE A 236 -39.95 18.44 12.65
C ILE A 236 -40.69 19.76 12.86
N LYS A 237 -40.35 20.80 12.08
CA LYS A 237 -41.03 22.10 12.16
C LYS A 237 -42.53 21.97 11.86
N LYS A 238 -42.89 21.25 10.79
CA LYS A 238 -44.29 20.98 10.44
C LYS A 238 -45.03 20.21 11.55
N CYS A 239 -44.39 19.22 12.18
CA CYS A 239 -44.99 18.47 13.28
C CYS A 239 -45.25 19.35 14.50
N VAL A 240 -44.31 20.23 14.85
CA VAL A 240 -44.48 21.18 15.96
C VAL A 240 -45.62 22.16 15.68
N ASP A 241 -45.66 22.75 14.48
CA ASP A 241 -46.73 23.68 14.08
C ASP A 241 -48.11 23.00 14.10
N GLN A 242 -48.19 21.75 13.65
CA GLN A 242 -49.43 20.96 13.69
C GLN A 242 -49.84 20.61 15.12
N GLN A 243 -48.88 20.26 15.99
CA GLN A 243 -49.16 19.96 17.39
C GLN A 243 -49.73 21.19 18.12
N GLU A 244 -49.17 22.37 17.86
CA GLU A 244 -49.68 23.63 18.41
C GLU A 244 -51.11 23.91 17.91
N THR A 245 -51.34 23.73 16.61
CA THR A 245 -52.67 23.90 16.00
C THR A 245 -53.69 22.95 16.63
N ILE A 246 -53.33 21.68 16.83
CA ILE A 246 -54.19 20.67 17.47
C ILE A 246 -54.48 21.05 18.93
N ALA A 247 -53.47 21.50 19.68
CA ALA A 247 -53.63 21.93 21.07
C ALA A 247 -54.58 23.15 21.20
N GLN A 248 -54.53 24.08 20.26
CA GLN A 248 -55.44 25.23 20.20
C GLN A 248 -56.88 24.80 19.80
N LEU A 249 -57.03 23.84 18.88
CA LEU A 249 -58.33 23.42 18.36
C LEU A 249 -59.07 22.42 19.25
N LEU A 250 -58.37 21.55 20.01
CA LEU A 250 -58.96 20.50 20.87
C LEU A 250 -60.03 21.04 21.85
N PRO A 251 -59.78 22.13 22.61
CA PRO A 251 -60.77 22.65 23.54
C PRO A 251 -61.98 23.29 22.86
N LYS A 252 -61.76 23.97 21.73
CA LYS A 252 -62.81 24.59 20.92
C LYS A 252 -63.68 23.53 20.25
N GLY A 253 -63.07 22.49 19.69
CA GLY A 253 -63.73 21.33 19.09
C GLY A 253 -64.56 20.53 20.09
N THR A 254 -64.05 20.33 21.31
CA THR A 254 -64.78 19.60 22.37
C THR A 254 -66.02 20.37 22.84
N SER A 255 -65.90 21.68 23.09
CA SER A 255 -67.02 22.53 23.53
C SER A 255 -68.06 22.69 22.42
N ALA A 256 -67.62 22.84 21.16
CA ALA A 256 -68.51 22.88 19.99
C ALA A 256 -69.23 21.54 19.76
N GLY A 257 -68.53 20.41 19.94
CA GLY A 257 -69.11 19.07 19.83
C GLY A 257 -70.21 18.82 20.87
N LEU A 258 -69.97 19.20 22.13
CA LEU A 258 -70.97 19.13 23.20
C LEU A 258 -72.18 20.02 22.88
N ALA A 259 -71.97 21.27 22.50
CA ALA A 259 -73.04 22.18 22.09
C ALA A 259 -73.88 21.62 20.94
N HIS A 260 -73.23 21.05 19.92
CA HIS A 260 -73.93 20.44 18.79
C HIS A 260 -74.78 19.25 19.24
N SER A 261 -74.25 18.37 20.10
CA SER A 261 -75.00 17.21 20.61
C SER A 261 -76.25 17.61 21.40
N PHE A 262 -76.16 18.66 22.22
CA PHE A 262 -77.30 19.19 22.97
C PHE A 262 -78.31 19.88 22.06
N GLY A 263 -77.86 20.70 21.11
CA GLY A 263 -78.75 21.36 20.14
C GLY A 263 -79.48 20.36 19.25
N HIS A 264 -78.81 19.30 18.81
CA HIS A 264 -79.46 18.21 18.08
C HIS A 264 -80.56 17.54 18.91
N ARG A 265 -80.33 17.37 20.22
CA ARG A 265 -81.35 16.82 21.14
C ARG A 265 -82.54 17.77 21.30
N VAL A 266 -82.31 19.08 21.37
CA VAL A 266 -83.37 20.11 21.40
C VAL A 266 -84.23 20.05 20.14
N GLU A 267 -83.62 19.90 18.96
CA GLU A 267 -84.35 19.79 17.70
C GLU A 267 -85.25 18.55 17.67
N MET A 268 -84.72 17.39 18.08
CA MET A 268 -85.48 16.14 18.17
C MET A 268 -86.67 16.25 19.14
N LEU A 269 -86.46 16.90 20.30
CA LEU A 269 -87.53 17.16 21.26
C LEU A 269 -88.57 18.14 20.71
N ASN A 270 -88.16 19.13 19.91
CA ASN A 270 -89.09 20.07 19.29
C ASN A 270 -90.06 19.36 18.33
N ARG A 271 -89.56 18.42 17.52
CA ARG A 271 -90.41 17.61 16.64
C ARG A 271 -91.41 16.79 17.46
N SER A 272 -90.95 16.16 18.54
CA SER A 272 -91.86 15.43 19.45
C SER A 272 -92.90 16.35 20.09
N ARG A 273 -92.52 17.58 20.47
CA ARG A 273 -93.41 18.58 21.06
C ARG A 273 -94.57 18.93 20.10
N VAL A 274 -94.25 19.15 18.82
CA VAL A 274 -95.25 19.45 17.78
C VAL A 274 -96.21 18.28 17.58
N ILE A 275 -95.72 17.03 17.62
CA ILE A 275 -96.56 15.83 17.49
C ILE A 275 -97.59 15.76 18.64
N TRP A 276 -97.15 15.90 19.89
CA TRP A 276 -98.08 15.87 21.04
C TRP A 276 -99.01 17.09 21.09
N MET A 277 -98.56 18.26 20.63
CA MET A 277 -99.44 19.41 20.48
C MET A 277 -100.53 19.16 19.42
N SER A 278 -100.16 18.57 18.29
CA SER A 278 -101.09 18.19 17.22
C SER A 278 -102.10 17.14 17.70
N LEU A 279 -101.65 16.12 18.45
CA LEU A 279 -102.54 15.12 19.06
C LEU A 279 -103.51 15.74 20.08
N PHE A 280 -103.05 16.69 20.88
CA PHE A 280 -103.91 17.40 21.83
C PHE A 280 -105.01 18.20 21.12
N ILE A 281 -104.63 19.01 20.13
CA ILE A 281 -105.59 19.80 19.32
C ILE A 281 -106.56 18.87 18.58
N GLY A 282 -106.05 17.78 17.99
CA GLY A 282 -106.87 16.78 17.32
C GLY A 282 -107.89 16.12 18.24
N SER A 283 -107.50 15.81 19.49
CA SER A 283 -108.40 15.25 20.50
C SER A 283 -109.54 16.21 20.85
N ILE A 284 -109.26 17.52 20.96
CA ILE A 284 -110.27 18.56 21.22
C ILE A 284 -111.22 18.69 20.03
N ILE A 285 -110.70 18.76 18.80
CA ILE A 285 -111.53 18.87 17.59
C ILE A 285 -112.46 17.66 17.48
N LEU A 286 -111.95 16.44 17.73
CA LEU A 286 -112.77 15.23 17.68
C LEU A 286 -113.82 15.23 18.79
N LEU A 287 -113.49 15.69 20.00
CA LEU A 287 -114.43 15.80 21.11
C LEU A 287 -115.56 16.79 20.80
N VAL A 288 -115.23 17.94 20.19
CA VAL A 288 -116.22 18.93 19.71
C VAL A 288 -117.08 18.34 18.59
N GLY A 289 -116.49 17.60 17.66
CA GLY A 289 -117.22 16.93 16.57
C GLY A 289 -118.21 15.88 17.09
N VAL A 290 -117.79 15.06 18.06
CA VAL A 290 -118.68 14.10 18.74
C VAL A 290 -119.78 14.83 19.51
N GLY A 291 -119.46 15.94 20.19
CA GLY A 291 -120.44 16.79 20.87
C GLY A 291 -121.49 17.38 19.92
N ALA A 292 -121.07 17.94 18.80
CA ALA A 292 -121.96 18.46 17.76
C ALA A 292 -122.85 17.37 17.16
N TRP A 293 -122.32 16.16 16.96
CA TRP A 293 -123.09 15.01 16.49
C TRP A 293 -124.13 14.51 17.51
N ILE A 294 -123.88 14.67 18.81
CA ILE A 294 -124.87 14.38 19.84
C ILE A 294 -126.00 15.43 19.80
N PHE A 295 -125.66 16.70 19.58
CA PHE A 295 -126.61 17.81 19.64
C PHE A 295 -127.43 18.03 18.35
N SER A 296 -126.96 17.55 17.20
CA SER A 296 -127.66 17.70 15.91
C SER A 296 -129.03 17.03 15.85
N SER A 297 -129.31 16.08 16.75
CA SER A 297 -130.52 15.25 16.74
C SER A 297 -131.59 15.71 17.76
N GLN A 298 -131.68 17.02 18.03
CA GLN A 298 -132.63 17.72 18.94
C GLN A 298 -133.37 16.79 19.94
N PRO A 299 -132.82 16.56 21.13
CA PRO A 299 -133.45 15.70 22.12
C PRO A 299 -134.64 16.42 22.76
N ASN A 300 -135.77 15.73 22.88
CA ASN A 300 -137.03 16.32 23.34
C ASN A 300 -137.14 16.28 24.88
N THR A 301 -136.32 15.49 25.58
CA THR A 301 -136.26 15.44 27.05
C THR A 301 -134.82 15.31 27.60
N ALA A 302 -134.60 15.78 28.83
CA ALA A 302 -133.31 15.69 29.53
C ALA A 302 -132.85 14.23 29.78
N VAL A 303 -133.79 13.29 29.88
CA VAL A 303 -133.47 11.85 30.06
C VAL A 303 -132.86 11.24 28.80
N GLU A 304 -133.37 11.59 27.61
CA GLU A 304 -132.83 11.14 26.32
C GLU A 304 -131.41 11.67 26.06
N LEU A 305 -131.12 12.88 26.54
CA LEU A 305 -129.76 13.44 26.53
C LEU A 305 -128.79 12.59 27.35
N TRP A 306 -129.16 12.28 28.60
CA TRP A 306 -128.30 11.49 29.49
C TRP A 306 -128.11 10.07 28.99
N GLN A 307 -129.15 9.43 28.43
CA GLN A 307 -129.03 8.10 27.84
C GLN A 307 -128.07 8.09 26.64
N ARG A 308 -128.15 9.06 25.73
CA ARG A 308 -127.26 9.17 24.57
C ARG A 308 -125.81 9.48 24.95
N VAL A 309 -125.59 10.26 26.01
CA VAL A 309 -124.25 10.51 26.56
C VAL A 309 -123.68 9.22 27.17
N LEU A 310 -124.48 8.44 27.90
CA LEU A 310 -124.05 7.18 28.51
C LEU A 310 -123.75 6.09 27.47
N GLU A 311 -124.56 5.98 26.42
CA GLU A 311 -124.35 5.05 25.29
C GLU A 311 -123.07 5.34 24.51
N ARG A 312 -122.66 6.62 24.45
CA ARG A 312 -121.47 7.07 23.70
C ARG A 312 -120.25 7.33 24.59
N LEU A 313 -120.36 7.15 25.90
CA LEU A 313 -119.28 7.30 26.88
C LEU A 313 -118.07 6.40 26.58
N PRO A 314 -118.22 5.15 26.09
CA PRO A 314 -117.07 4.33 25.67
C PRO A 314 -116.26 4.95 24.52
N LEU A 315 -116.87 5.83 23.72
CA LEU A 315 -116.21 6.52 22.61
C LEU A 315 -115.56 7.84 23.06
N THR A 316 -116.16 8.57 23.99
CA THR A 316 -115.63 9.86 24.49
C THR A 316 -114.57 9.69 25.57
N ALA A 317 -114.64 8.64 26.39
CA ALA A 317 -113.69 8.42 27.49
C ALA A 317 -112.23 8.26 27.01
N PRO A 318 -111.91 7.47 25.96
CA PRO A 318 -110.56 7.40 25.41
C PRO A 318 -110.06 8.72 24.82
N LEU A 319 -110.96 9.58 24.31
CA LEU A 319 -110.61 10.88 23.74
C LEU A 319 -110.23 11.90 24.81
N ILE A 320 -111.00 11.94 25.90
CA ILE A 320 -110.68 12.78 27.06
C ILE A 320 -109.36 12.33 27.68
N TRP A 321 -109.14 11.01 27.79
CA TRP A 321 -107.87 10.46 28.26
C TRP A 321 -106.71 10.81 27.33
N LEU A 322 -106.88 10.68 26.02
CA LEU A 322 -105.88 11.05 25.01
C LEU A 322 -105.51 12.53 25.12
N GLY A 323 -106.50 13.42 25.24
CA GLY A 323 -106.27 14.86 25.42
C GLY A 323 -105.50 15.17 26.71
N TRP A 324 -105.93 14.62 27.85
CA TRP A 324 -105.22 14.76 29.12
C TRP A 324 -103.77 14.25 29.04
N PHE A 325 -103.59 13.03 28.52
CA PHE A 325 -102.28 12.40 28.39
C PHE A 325 -101.35 13.21 27.47
N SER A 326 -101.88 13.70 26.35
CA SER A 326 -101.13 14.53 25.41
C SER A 326 -100.70 15.87 26.03
N ALA A 327 -101.56 16.50 26.83
CA ALA A 327 -101.23 17.73 27.54
C ALA A 327 -100.12 17.53 28.60
N VAL A 328 -100.18 16.42 29.33
CA VAL A 328 -99.14 16.03 30.30
C VAL A 328 -97.81 15.79 29.58
N GLN A 329 -97.80 14.95 28.53
CA GLN A 329 -96.59 14.65 27.76
C GLN A 329 -95.96 15.90 27.12
N TYR A 330 -96.80 16.80 26.60
CA TYR A 330 -96.36 18.10 26.09
C TYR A 330 -95.62 18.91 27.17
N GLY A 331 -96.17 18.98 28.39
CA GLY A 331 -95.53 19.64 29.53
C GLY A 331 -94.17 19.03 29.89
N HIS A 332 -94.04 17.70 29.88
CA HIS A 332 -92.77 17.02 30.14
C HIS A 332 -91.70 17.36 29.09
N ILE A 333 -92.07 17.29 27.81
CA ILE A 333 -91.13 17.52 26.70
C ILE A 333 -90.62 18.95 26.72
N ILE A 334 -91.46 19.94 27.02
CA ILE A 334 -91.02 21.34 27.14
C ILE A 334 -89.96 21.50 28.22
N ARG A 335 -90.19 20.94 29.42
CA ARG A 335 -89.25 21.08 30.53
C ARG A 335 -87.90 20.44 30.20
N VAL A 336 -87.92 19.25 29.59
CA VAL A 336 -86.70 18.55 29.16
C VAL A 336 -85.99 19.34 28.06
N GLN A 337 -86.75 19.88 27.11
CA GLN A 337 -86.19 20.68 26.03
C GLN A 337 -85.50 21.95 26.53
N GLU A 338 -86.11 22.65 27.50
CA GLU A 338 -85.51 23.84 28.10
C GLU A 338 -84.20 23.53 28.82
N ASP A 339 -84.11 22.39 29.52
CA ASP A 339 -82.85 21.94 30.17
C ASP A 339 -81.75 21.66 29.14
N TYR A 340 -82.07 21.01 28.02
CA TYR A 340 -81.11 20.76 26.94
C TYR A 340 -80.73 22.03 26.18
N ALA A 341 -81.68 22.96 25.97
CA ALA A 341 -81.41 24.25 25.35
C ALA A 341 -80.49 25.11 26.24
N PHE A 342 -80.71 25.08 27.56
CA PHE A 342 -79.83 25.70 28.53
C PHE A 342 -78.42 25.08 28.51
N LYS A 343 -78.31 23.74 28.42
CA LYS A 343 -77.02 23.03 28.30
C LYS A 343 -76.29 23.35 26.99
N GLU A 344 -77.00 23.45 25.89
CA GLU A 344 -76.46 23.90 24.60
C GLU A 344 -75.92 25.33 24.70
N ALA A 345 -76.74 26.27 25.17
CA ALA A 345 -76.36 27.68 25.30
C ALA A 345 -75.16 27.85 26.25
N THR A 346 -75.15 27.13 27.37
CA THR A 346 -74.03 27.12 28.32
C THR A 346 -72.77 26.54 27.69
N SER A 347 -72.86 25.47 26.90
CA SER A 347 -71.71 24.88 26.20
C SER A 347 -71.13 25.82 25.12
N LYS A 348 -72.01 26.52 24.38
CA LYS A 348 -71.61 27.54 23.40
C LYS A 348 -70.95 28.75 24.07
N ALA A 349 -71.55 29.25 25.16
CA ALA A 349 -71.02 30.37 25.92
C ALA A 349 -69.69 30.02 26.61
N PHE A 350 -69.53 28.79 27.08
CA PHE A 350 -68.29 28.32 27.69
C PHE A 350 -67.09 28.40 26.73
N ALA A 351 -67.29 28.11 25.44
CA ALA A 351 -66.25 28.30 24.44
C ALA A 351 -65.80 29.77 24.33
N GLY A 352 -66.74 30.70 24.32
CA GLY A 352 -66.45 32.15 24.30
C GLY A 352 -65.84 32.66 25.61
N TYR A 353 -66.34 32.22 26.76
CA TYR A 353 -65.78 32.56 28.06
C TYR A 353 -64.35 32.03 28.20
N LYS A 354 -64.07 30.81 27.74
CA LYS A 354 -62.71 30.26 27.74
C LYS A 354 -61.75 31.16 26.95
N ASP A 355 -62.14 31.65 25.77
CA ASP A 355 -61.31 32.58 24.98
C ASP A 355 -61.04 33.89 25.74
N HIS A 356 -62.06 34.47 26.39
CA HIS A 356 -61.88 35.65 27.26
C HIS A 356 -61.01 35.34 28.50
N MET A 357 -61.09 34.12 29.03
CA MET A 357 -60.35 33.70 30.22
C MET A 357 -58.88 33.40 29.92
N GLU A 358 -58.55 32.92 28.72
CA GLU A 358 -57.17 32.80 28.24
C GLU A 358 -56.53 34.18 28.08
N HIS A 359 -57.30 35.16 27.57
CA HIS A 359 -56.89 36.56 27.52
C HIS A 359 -56.73 37.20 28.93
N LEU A 360 -57.54 36.81 29.91
CA LEU A 360 -57.39 37.31 31.30
C LEU A 360 -56.27 36.60 32.07
N LYS A 361 -55.88 35.38 31.72
CA LYS A 361 -54.76 34.66 32.35
C LYS A 361 -53.40 35.29 32.05
N SER A 362 -53.26 35.98 30.92
CA SER A 362 -52.05 36.75 30.58
C SER A 362 -51.89 38.01 31.45
N VAL A 363 -52.99 38.48 32.05
CA VAL A 363 -53.01 39.54 33.06
C VAL A 363 -52.94 38.85 34.42
N ASN A 364 -51.80 38.93 35.11
CA ASN A 364 -51.46 38.11 36.28
C ASN A 364 -52.24 38.49 37.56
N ASP A 365 -53.56 38.58 37.48
CA ASP A 365 -54.47 38.90 38.59
C ASP A 365 -54.99 37.61 39.24
N GLU A 366 -54.86 37.52 40.56
CA GLU A 366 -55.29 36.38 41.39
C GLU A 366 -56.82 36.21 41.35
N SER A 367 -57.53 37.32 41.12
CA SER A 367 -58.99 37.35 40.92
C SER A 367 -59.42 36.56 39.67
N SER A 368 -58.65 36.66 38.57
CA SER A 368 -58.92 35.99 37.29
C SER A 368 -58.81 34.47 37.38
N LYS A 369 -57.84 33.95 38.15
CA LYS A 369 -57.66 32.51 38.37
C LYS A 369 -58.81 31.91 39.20
N THR A 370 -59.30 32.66 40.19
CA THR A 370 -60.42 32.25 41.05
C THR A 370 -61.74 32.26 40.27
N ALA A 371 -61.97 33.28 39.44
CA ALA A 371 -63.14 33.35 38.56
C ALA A 371 -63.16 32.17 37.54
N LEU A 372 -62.00 31.78 37.01
CA LEU A 372 -61.87 30.65 36.09
C LEU A 372 -62.21 29.32 36.74
N ASP A 373 -61.68 29.07 37.92
CA ASP A 373 -61.96 27.84 38.68
C ASP A 373 -63.44 27.78 39.07
N LEU A 374 -64.03 28.89 39.51
CA LEU A 374 -65.45 28.96 39.85
C LEU A 374 -66.35 28.73 38.63
N LEU A 375 -66.05 29.37 37.49
CA LEU A 375 -66.85 29.22 36.27
C LEU A 375 -66.74 27.81 35.69
N SER A 376 -65.54 27.22 35.66
CA SER A 376 -65.33 25.86 35.17
C SER A 376 -66.02 24.83 36.07
N LYS A 377 -65.88 24.94 37.41
CA LYS A 377 -66.61 24.10 38.37
C LYS A 377 -68.12 24.22 38.19
N LYS A 378 -68.65 25.44 38.07
CA LYS A 378 -70.09 25.67 37.88
C LYS A 378 -70.60 25.15 36.54
N THR A 379 -69.82 25.28 35.47
CA THR A 379 -70.19 24.76 34.15
C THR A 379 -70.19 23.24 34.13
N ILE A 380 -69.16 22.61 34.70
CA ILE A 380 -69.11 21.14 34.85
C ILE A 380 -70.29 20.66 35.70
N GLU A 381 -70.60 21.35 36.81
CA GLU A 381 -71.75 21.03 37.65
C GLU A 381 -73.07 21.13 36.88
N ILE A 382 -73.26 22.15 36.05
CA ILE A 382 -74.46 22.32 35.21
C ILE A 382 -74.57 21.18 34.18
N LEU A 383 -73.47 20.85 33.50
CA LEU A 383 -73.44 19.83 32.45
C LEU A 383 -73.60 18.40 33.02
N ALA A 384 -73.08 18.15 34.23
CA ALA A 384 -73.15 16.85 34.89
C ALA A 384 -74.51 16.55 35.55
N ARG A 385 -75.40 17.54 35.68
CA ARG A 385 -76.73 17.35 36.28
C ARG A 385 -77.62 16.45 35.39
N SER A 386 -78.10 15.36 35.98
CA SER A 386 -78.99 14.40 35.31
C SER A 386 -80.36 15.01 34.95
N PRO A 387 -80.90 14.73 33.74
CA PRO A 387 -82.21 15.23 33.31
C PRO A 387 -83.39 14.59 34.06
N LEU A 388 -83.18 13.49 34.79
CA LEU A 388 -84.25 12.77 35.51
C LEU A 388 -84.90 13.60 36.63
N ARG A 389 -84.22 14.63 37.14
CA ARG A 389 -84.76 15.58 38.13
C ARG A 389 -86.05 16.27 37.67
N ILE A 390 -86.25 16.42 36.37
CA ILE A 390 -87.42 17.09 35.78
C ILE A 390 -88.67 16.23 35.95
N TYR A 391 -88.52 14.91 36.06
CA TYR A 391 -89.61 13.96 36.17
C TYR A 391 -90.07 13.74 37.61
N SER A 392 -89.18 13.80 38.61
CA SER A 392 -89.53 13.55 40.02
C SER A 392 -90.52 14.56 40.60
N LYS A 393 -90.52 15.81 40.13
CA LYS A 393 -91.52 16.82 40.56
C LYS A 393 -92.88 16.64 39.89
N SER A 394 -92.93 15.85 38.81
CA SER A 394 -94.14 15.67 38.01
C SER A 394 -94.97 14.48 38.47
N GLU A 395 -94.42 13.50 39.19
CA GLU A 395 -95.16 12.34 39.70
C GLU A 395 -96.36 12.74 40.58
N ASP A 396 -96.28 13.88 41.26
CA ASP A 396 -97.38 14.44 42.04
C ASP A 396 -98.50 15.03 41.16
N ASP A 397 -98.21 15.46 39.93
CA ASP A 397 -99.15 16.12 39.01
C ASP A 397 -99.89 15.16 38.06
N VAL A 398 -99.39 13.93 37.83
CA VAL A 398 -99.84 13.08 36.70
C VAL A 398 -101.14 12.31 36.93
N SER A 399 -101.53 12.04 38.18
CA SER A 399 -102.69 11.18 38.44
C SER A 399 -103.98 11.99 38.51
N PHE A 400 -104.85 11.84 37.50
CA PHE A 400 -106.16 12.49 37.40
C PHE A 400 -106.92 12.44 38.73
N TRP A 401 -106.95 11.27 39.37
CA TRP A 401 -107.61 11.06 40.66
C TRP A 401 -106.97 11.83 41.82
N ARG A 402 -105.63 11.92 41.93
CA ARG A 402 -105.02 12.70 43.01
C ARG A 402 -105.17 14.19 42.78
N THR A 403 -105.04 14.69 41.54
CA THR A 403 -105.26 16.10 41.23
C THR A 403 -106.70 16.51 41.53
N PHE A 404 -107.68 15.67 41.19
CA PHE A 404 -109.09 15.89 41.50
C PHE A 404 -109.40 15.81 43.01
N LEU A 405 -108.87 14.81 43.71
CA LEU A 405 -109.05 14.63 45.16
C LEU A 405 -108.34 15.71 45.99
N ASN A 406 -107.16 16.17 45.56
CA ASN A 406 -106.39 17.19 46.27
C ASN A 406 -107.01 18.59 46.10
N ASN A 407 -107.64 18.86 44.95
CA ASN A 407 -108.39 20.10 44.73
C ASN A 407 -109.69 20.16 45.56
N ASN A 408 -110.38 19.02 45.72
CA ASN A 408 -111.55 18.95 46.61
C ASN A 408 -111.18 19.09 48.09
N LYS A 409 -110.04 18.54 48.54
CA LYS A 409 -109.55 18.74 49.93
C LYS A 409 -109.26 20.22 50.24
N LYS A 410 -108.67 20.96 49.30
CA LYS A 410 -108.43 22.40 49.46
C LYS A 410 -109.72 23.21 49.60
N LYS A 411 -110.78 22.86 48.85
CA LYS A 411 -112.10 23.53 48.96
C LYS A 411 -112.80 23.27 50.31
N THR A 412 -112.75 22.04 50.82
CA THR A 412 -113.34 21.71 52.14
C THR A 412 -112.60 22.32 53.34
N GLN A 413 -111.40 22.85 53.14
CA GLN A 413 -110.63 23.54 54.18
C GLN A 413 -110.94 25.05 54.19
N THR A 414 -111.25 25.65 53.05
CA THR A 414 -111.71 27.05 52.98
C THR A 414 -113.15 27.26 53.48
N ASP A 415 -114.05 26.29 53.31
CA ASP A 415 -115.44 26.39 53.83
C ASP A 415 -115.58 26.08 55.34
N LYS A 416 -114.48 25.84 56.06
CA LYS A 416 -114.47 25.66 57.52
C LYS A 416 -113.82 26.82 58.29
N ASP A 417 -113.28 27.80 57.57
CA ASP A 417 -112.60 28.99 58.10
C ASP A 417 -113.32 30.30 57.71
N GLU A 418 -114.56 30.23 57.21
CA GLU A 418 -115.59 31.29 57.28
C GLU A 418 -116.70 30.86 58.24
#